data_AF-A0A9D5ZWQ9-F1
#
_entry.id   AF-A0A9D5ZWQ9-F1
#
_cell.length_a   1.000
_cell.length_b   1.000
_cell.length_c   1.000
_cell.angle_alpha   90.00
_cell.angle_beta   90.00
_cell.angle_gamma   90.00
#
_symmetry.space_group_name_H-M   'P 1'
#
loop_
_entity.id
_entity.type
_entity.pdbx_description
1 polymer ?
#
loop_
_entity_poly.entity_id
_entity_poly.type
_entity_poly.pdbx_seq_one_letter_code
_entity_poly.pdbx_strand_id
1 'polypeptide(L)' 'MKKIDRRSYADVYGPTVGDRVRLGDTELIIEVERDLAVYGGEGKFGGGKVSRDGMGQG' A
#
# COMPACT_ATOMS: atom_id res chain seq x y z
N MET A 1 -10.94 7.79 14.24
CA MET A 1 -10.12 7.28 13.12
C MET A 1 -8.66 7.22 13.57
N LYS A 2 -7.99 6.07 13.47
CA LYS A 2 -6.55 6.00 13.77
C LYS A 2 -5.76 6.56 12.59
N LYS A 3 -4.67 7.25 12.87
CA LYS A 3 -3.75 7.77 11.86
C LYS A 3 -2.49 6.92 11.86
N ILE A 4 -1.98 6.63 10.68
CA ILE A 4 -0.65 6.07 10.44
C ILE A 4 0.14 7.15 9.70
N ASP A 5 1.43 7.29 9.99
CA ASP A 5 2.25 8.20 9.21
C ASP A 5 2.51 7.61 7.82
N ARG A 6 2.77 8.48 6.85
CA ARG A 6 2.87 8.12 5.44
C ARG A 6 4.03 7.17 5.14
N ARG A 7 5.14 7.28 5.87
CA ARG A 7 6.31 6.42 5.68
C ARG A 7 6.01 5.01 6.16
N SER A 8 5.47 4.87 7.38
CA SER A 8 5.05 3.56 7.90
C SER A 8 3.98 2.89 7.02
N TYR A 9 3.08 3.68 6.42
CA TYR A 9 2.13 3.14 5.45
C TYR A 9 2.85 2.59 4.21
N ALA A 10 3.73 3.38 3.61
CA ALA A 10 4.48 2.98 2.42
C ALA A 10 5.37 1.74 2.65
N ASP A 11 5.95 1.61 3.84
CA ASP A 11 6.77 0.44 4.21
C ASP A 11 5.94 -0.86 4.28
N VAL A 12 4.63 -0.77 4.56
CA VAL A 12 3.76 -1.94 4.77
C VAL A 12 2.91 -2.28 3.54
N TYR A 13 2.42 -1.26 2.84
CA TYR A 13 1.44 -1.40 1.75
C TYR A 13 1.95 -0.84 0.41
N GLY A 14 3.10 -0.17 0.38
CA GLY A 14 3.63 0.48 -0.80
C GLY A 14 3.19 1.94 -0.95
N PRO A 15 3.76 2.66 -1.93
CA PRO A 15 3.45 4.07 -2.20
C PRO A 15 1.98 4.26 -2.61
N THR A 16 1.41 5.40 -2.25
CA THR A 16 0.04 5.82 -2.60
C THR A 16 0.04 7.22 -3.25
N VAL A 17 -1.14 7.76 -3.60
CA VAL A 17 -1.32 8.99 -4.41
C VAL A 17 -0.39 10.11 -3.97
N GLY A 18 0.43 10.61 -4.89
CA GLY A 18 1.42 11.69 -4.68
C GLY A 18 2.81 11.21 -4.22
N ASP A 19 2.98 9.94 -3.87
CA ASP A 19 4.32 9.37 -3.65
C ASP A 19 5.06 9.21 -4.98
N ARG A 20 6.38 9.36 -4.93
CA ARG A 20 7.26 9.26 -6.08
C ARG A 20 8.31 8.18 -5.91
N VAL A 21 8.58 7.46 -6.98
CA VAL A 21 9.56 6.36 -7.01
C VAL A 21 10.48 6.53 -8.20
N ARG A 22 11.79 6.33 -7.98
CA ARG A 22 12.80 6.29 -9.04
C ARG A 22 12.80 4.91 -9.69
N LEU A 23 12.88 4.88 -11.03
CA LEU A 23 12.97 3.63 -11.78
C LEU A 23 14.43 3.16 -11.87
N GLY A 24 14.78 2.19 -11.02
CA GLY A 24 16.13 1.64 -10.97
C GLY A 24 17.19 2.68 -10.60
N ASP A 25 18.30 2.66 -11.32
CA ASP A 25 19.41 3.62 -11.23
C ASP A 25 19.31 4.76 -12.26
N THR A 26 18.15 4.91 -12.91
CA THR A 26 17.90 5.98 -13.88
C THR A 26 17.48 7.28 -13.19
N GLU A 27 17.46 8.38 -13.95
CA GLU A 27 16.89 9.66 -13.50
C GLU A 27 15.38 9.78 -13.77
N LEU A 28 14.69 8.68 -14.10
CA LEU A 28 13.25 8.67 -14.29
C LEU A 28 12.53 8.54 -12.93
N ILE A 29 11.62 9.49 -12.66
CA ILE A 29 10.79 9.52 -11.45
C ILE A 29 9.32 9.43 -11.87
N ILE A 30 8.60 8.47 -11.32
CA ILE A 30 7.15 8.30 -11.51
C ILE A 30 6.39 8.76 -10.26
N GLU A 31 5.16 9.21 -10.43
CA GLU A 31 4.24 9.60 -9.35
C GLU A 31 3.00 8.70 -9.38
N VAL A 32 2.53 8.27 -8.20
CA VAL A 32 1.25 7.54 -8.11
C VAL A 32 0.10 8.53 -8.33
N GLU A 33 -0.61 8.40 -9.45
CA GLU A 33 -1.69 9.34 -9.81
C GLU A 33 -3.04 8.98 -9.16
N ARG A 34 -3.31 7.69 -8.98
CA ARG A 34 -4.56 7.18 -8.39
C ARG A 34 -4.31 5.92 -7.58
N ASP A 35 -4.96 5.83 -6.43
CA ASP A 35 -5.06 4.64 -5.60
C ASP A 35 -6.53 4.25 -5.53
N LEU A 36 -6.82 2.98 -5.83
CA LEU A 36 -8.18 2.43 -5.84
C LEU A 36 -8.47 1.62 -4.57
N ALA A 37 -7.52 1.53 -3.63
CA ALA A 37 -7.72 0.89 -2.34
C ALA A 37 -8.59 1.73 -1.40
N VAL A 38 -9.19 1.05 -0.42
CA VAL A 38 -9.83 1.70 0.73
C VAL A 38 -8.86 1.65 1.90
N TYR A 39 -8.48 2.80 2.44
CA TYR A 39 -7.50 2.85 3.53
C TYR A 39 -8.01 2.17 4.81
N GLY A 40 -7.25 1.21 5.31
CA GLY A 40 -7.62 0.29 6.40
C GLY A 40 -8.30 -1.00 5.94
N GLY A 41 -8.58 -1.16 4.64
CA GLY A 41 -9.14 -2.35 4.01
C GLY A 41 -8.17 -3.03 3.04
N GLU A 42 -6.87 -2.77 3.16
CA GLU A 42 -5.85 -3.28 2.24
C GLU A 42 -5.73 -4.81 2.33
N GLY A 43 -5.75 -5.48 1.18
CA GLY A 43 -5.51 -6.91 1.12
C GLY A 43 -4.04 -7.23 1.39
N LYS A 44 -3.76 -8.16 2.32
CA LYS A 44 -2.42 -8.68 2.57
C LYS A 44 -2.45 -10.17 2.87
N PHE A 45 -1.57 -10.92 2.23
CA PHE A 45 -1.39 -12.36 2.45
C PHE A 45 -0.30 -12.63 3.50
N GLY A 46 -0.38 -13.78 4.17
CA GLY A 46 0.57 -14.25 5.17
C GLY A 46 -0.09 -14.70 6.46
N GLY A 47 0.67 -15.37 7.33
CA GLY A 47 0.19 -15.88 8.61
C GLY A 47 -0.41 -14.75 9.47
N GLY A 48 -1.69 -14.88 9.82
CA GLY A 48 -2.42 -13.90 10.63
C GLY A 48 -2.77 -12.59 9.92
N LYS A 49 -2.73 -12.54 8.59
CA LYS A 49 -3.09 -11.37 7.78
C LYS A 49 -4.52 -11.47 7.24
N VAL A 50 -4.88 -10.53 6.37
CA VAL A 50 -6.25 -10.27 5.89
C VAL A 50 -6.77 -11.41 4.99
N SER A 51 -5.91 -11.96 4.14
CA SER A 51 -6.28 -13.04 3.21
C SER A 51 -6.30 -14.40 3.94
N ARG A 52 -7.46 -14.71 4.52
CA ARG A 52 -7.79 -15.94 5.24
C ARG A 52 -9.30 -16.17 5.21
N ASP A 53 -9.71 -17.42 5.36
CA ASP A 53 -11.11 -17.85 5.31
C ASP A 53 -12.00 -17.06 6.29
N GLY A 54 -13.16 -16.63 5.79
CA GLY A 54 -14.12 -15.79 6.53
C GLY A 54 -13.70 -14.33 6.73
N MET A 55 -12.61 -13.88 6.11
CA MET A 55 -12.14 -12.48 6.13
C MET A 55 -12.01 -11.92 4.71
N GLY A 56 -10.79 -11.73 4.21
CA GLY A 56 -10.51 -11.27 2.84
C GLY A 56 -10.56 -12.38 1.78
N GLN A 57 -10.81 -13.62 2.19
CA GLN A 57 -11.06 -14.76 1.32
C GLN A 57 -12.44 -15.33 1.67
N GLY A 58 -13.31 -15.45 0.66
CA GLY A 58 -14.63 -16.06 0.77
C GLY A 58 -14.64 -17.52 0.34
#